data_AF-A0A239DCU5-F1
#
_entry.id   AF-A0A239DCU5-F1
#
_cell.length_a   1.000
_cell.length_b   1.000
_cell.length_c   1.000
_cell.angle_alpha   90.00
_cell.angle_beta   90.00
_cell.angle_gamma   90.00
#
_symmetry.space_group_name_H-M   'P 1'
#
loop_
_entity.id
_entity.type
_entity.pdbx_description
1 polymer ?
#
loop_
_entity_poly.entity_id
_entity_poly.type
_entity_poly.pdbx_seq_one_letter_code
_entity_poly.pdbx_strand_id
1 'polypeptide(L)'
;MRKSGWDQVEAEVNQVLALNPDPFDSRTIANVGDLLEVCRAGVALPTDVCKGYWTTVRFLWSGSEIEVYEDRLEVYRFLESRFHVWYEEHVAGEPFTQKFLDTLKTFVTE
;
A
#
# COMPACT_ATOMS: atom_id res chain seq x y z
N MET A 1 -1.36 -19.00 18.55
CA MET A 1 -0.38 -18.00 18.05
C MET A 1 -1.14 -16.71 17.80
N ARG A 2 -0.68 -15.57 18.34
CA ARG A 2 -1.23 -14.27 17.92
C ARG A 2 -0.71 -14.03 16.50
N LYS A 3 -1.61 -13.82 15.54
CA LYS A 3 -1.22 -13.35 14.20
C LYS A 3 -0.41 -12.07 14.35
N SER A 4 0.67 -11.93 13.57
CA SER A 4 1.35 -10.63 13.48
C SER A 4 0.36 -9.61 12.90
N GLY A 5 0.47 -8.33 13.25
CA GLY A 5 -0.45 -7.32 12.70
C GLY A 5 -0.45 -7.31 11.17
N TRP A 6 0.69 -7.61 10.55
CA TRP A 6 0.83 -7.72 9.10
C TRP A 6 0.20 -8.98 8.49
N ASP A 7 -0.04 -10.03 9.28
CA ASP A 7 -0.81 -11.19 8.79
C ASP A 7 -2.30 -10.85 8.66
N GLN A 8 -2.78 -9.94 9.51
CA GLN A 8 -4.15 -9.41 9.40
C GLN A 8 -4.28 -8.50 8.19
N VAL A 9 -3.33 -7.57 8.00
CA VAL A 9 -3.30 -6.69 6.82
C VAL A 9 -3.26 -7.49 5.52
N GLU A 10 -2.44 -8.54 5.43
CA GLU A 10 -2.43 -9.42 4.26
C GLU A 10 -3.76 -10.17 4.07
N ALA A 11 -4.45 -10.55 5.15
CA ALA A 11 -5.78 -11.14 5.03
C ALA A 11 -6.82 -10.14 4.51
N GLU A 12 -6.75 -8.88 4.93
CA GLU A 12 -7.61 -7.79 4.44
C GLU A 12 -7.35 -7.48 2.96
N VAL A 13 -6.08 -7.43 2.55
CA VAL A 13 -5.68 -7.35 1.13
C VAL A 13 -6.31 -8.49 0.32
N ASN A 14 -6.19 -9.73 0.80
CA ASN A 14 -6.75 -10.89 0.10
C ASN A 14 -8.27 -10.82 -0.01
N GLN A 15 -8.96 -10.26 1.00
CA GLN A 15 -10.39 -10.02 0.91
C GLN A 15 -10.73 -8.97 -0.15
N VAL A 16 -9.98 -7.86 -0.21
CA VAL A 16 -10.14 -6.85 -1.26
C VAL A 16 -9.96 -7.49 -2.64
N LEU A 17 -8.92 -8.29 -2.84
CA LEU A 17 -8.66 -8.92 -4.13
C LEU A 17 -9.72 -9.96 -4.52
N ALA A 18 -10.26 -10.71 -3.57
CA ALA A 18 -11.20 -11.81 -3.84
C ALA A 18 -12.67 -11.39 -3.94
N LEU A 19 -13.09 -10.34 -3.23
CA LEU A 19 -14.51 -9.99 -3.09
C LEU A 19 -14.98 -8.93 -4.09
N ASN A 20 -14.10 -8.45 -4.96
CA ASN A 20 -14.43 -7.43 -5.94
C ASN A 20 -15.02 -8.02 -7.24
N PRO A 21 -16.06 -7.37 -7.81
CA PRO A 21 -16.69 -7.84 -9.04
C PRO A 21 -15.77 -7.69 -10.26
N ASP A 22 -14.91 -6.68 -10.24
CA ASP A 22 -13.93 -6.44 -11.30
C ASP A 22 -12.60 -7.10 -10.94
N PRO A 23 -11.99 -7.88 -11.86
CA PRO A 23 -10.70 -8.50 -11.62
C PRO A 23 -9.58 -7.45 -11.58
N PHE A 24 -8.61 -7.66 -10.70
CA PHE A 24 -7.39 -6.87 -10.66
C PHE A 24 -6.38 -7.34 -11.72
N ASP A 25 -5.57 -6.42 -12.26
CA ASP A 25 -4.42 -6.78 -13.09
C ASP A 25 -3.42 -7.57 -12.23
N SER A 26 -2.82 -8.62 -12.80
CA SER A 26 -1.88 -9.47 -12.08
C SER A 26 -0.64 -8.71 -11.62
N ARG A 27 -0.24 -7.64 -12.33
CA ARG A 27 0.85 -6.74 -11.92
C ARG A 27 0.46 -5.88 -10.73
N THR A 28 -0.79 -5.44 -10.62
CA THR A 28 -1.28 -4.77 -9.41
C THR A 28 -1.18 -5.69 -8.20
N ILE A 29 -1.62 -6.95 -8.34
CA ILE A 29 -1.52 -7.96 -7.27
C ILE A 29 -0.07 -8.19 -6.87
N ALA A 30 0.84 -8.28 -7.85
CA ALA A 30 2.26 -8.47 -7.59
C ALA A 30 2.89 -7.25 -6.88
N ASN A 31 2.59 -6.03 -7.33
CA ASN A 31 3.05 -4.79 -6.70
C ASN A 31 2.55 -4.65 -5.25
N VAL A 32 1.33 -5.13 -4.96
CA VAL A 32 0.82 -5.20 -3.59
C VAL A 32 1.64 -6.17 -2.74
N GLY A 33 2.05 -7.31 -3.29
CA GLY A 33 2.93 -8.26 -2.63
C GLY A 33 4.27 -7.64 -2.22
N ASP A 34 4.93 -6.95 -3.16
CA ASP A 34 6.20 -6.26 -2.90
C ASP A 34 6.05 -5.18 -1.82
N LEU A 35 4.97 -4.40 -1.86
CA LEU A 35 4.69 -3.39 -0.84
C LEU A 35 4.52 -4.02 0.55
N LEU A 36 3.78 -5.12 0.66
CA LEU A 36 3.59 -5.85 1.92
C LEU A 36 4.92 -6.37 2.46
N GLU A 37 5.78 -6.94 1.62
CA GLU A 37 7.09 -7.45 2.01
C GLU A 37 7.96 -6.34 2.62
N VAL A 38 8.04 -5.19 1.95
CA VAL A 38 8.82 -4.06 2.44
C VAL A 38 8.23 -3.45 3.70
N CYS A 39 6.90 -3.30 3.76
CA CYS A 39 6.27 -2.71 4.93
C CYS A 39 6.41 -3.59 6.19
N ARG A 40 6.39 -4.91 6.02
CA ARG A 40 6.66 -5.89 7.09
C ARG A 40 8.04 -5.71 7.74
N ALA A 41 9.01 -5.14 7.03
CA ALA A 41 10.37 -4.97 7.52
C ALA A 41 10.55 -3.82 8.53
N GLY A 42 9.54 -2.96 8.74
CA GLY A 42 9.65 -1.90 9.75
C GLY A 42 8.72 -0.70 9.59
N VAL A 43 7.64 -0.82 8.82
CA VAL A 43 6.65 0.24 8.64
C VAL A 43 5.51 0.04 9.65
N ALA A 44 4.94 1.16 10.12
CA ALA A 44 3.75 1.13 10.96
C ALA A 44 2.59 0.43 10.24
N LEU A 45 1.68 -0.20 11.00
CA LEU A 45 0.52 -0.85 10.39
C LEU A 45 -0.41 0.21 9.79
N PRO A 46 -0.96 -0.02 8.59
CA PRO A 46 -2.05 0.80 8.08
C PRO A 46 -3.24 0.71 9.02
N THR A 47 -4.01 1.78 9.10
CA THR A 47 -5.30 1.81 9.81
C THR A 47 -6.40 1.11 9.02
N ASP A 48 -6.28 1.06 7.69
CA ASP A 48 -7.25 0.39 6.82
C ASP A 48 -6.62 -0.06 5.49
N VAL A 49 -7.22 -1.08 4.88
CA VAL A 49 -6.94 -1.54 3.52
C VAL A 49 -8.26 -1.68 2.76
N CYS A 50 -8.37 -1.01 1.62
CA CYS A 50 -9.60 -1.02 0.84
C CYS A 50 -9.35 -1.02 -0.67
N LYS A 51 -10.43 -1.22 -1.45
CA LYS A 51 -10.41 -1.04 -2.91
C LYS A 51 -10.35 0.45 -3.24
N GLY A 52 -9.58 0.83 -4.25
CA GLY A 52 -9.70 2.13 -4.89
C GLY A 52 -10.94 2.26 -5.76
N TYR A 53 -11.10 3.44 -6.36
CA TYR A 53 -12.16 3.65 -7.35
C TYR A 53 -11.91 2.81 -8.60
N TRP A 54 -10.63 2.71 -9.00
CA TRP A 54 -10.15 1.79 -10.03
C TRP A 54 -9.89 0.39 -9.45
N THR A 55 -9.42 -0.55 -10.28
CA THR A 55 -8.98 -1.89 -9.84
C THR A 55 -7.61 -1.82 -9.16
N THR A 56 -7.55 -1.06 -8.07
CA THR A 56 -6.36 -0.73 -7.28
C THR A 56 -6.60 -1.03 -5.80
N VAL A 57 -5.51 -1.25 -5.06
CA VAL A 57 -5.58 -1.49 -3.60
C VAL A 57 -5.01 -0.27 -2.88
N ARG A 58 -5.72 0.20 -1.86
CA ARG A 58 -5.35 1.37 -1.05
C ARG A 58 -4.98 0.93 0.35
N PHE A 59 -3.86 1.44 0.84
CA PHE A 59 -3.38 1.30 2.21
C PHE A 59 -3.41 2.67 2.87
N LEU A 60 -4.09 2.78 4.01
CA LEU A 60 -4.33 4.05 4.68
C LEU A 60 -3.56 4.08 6.01
N TRP A 61 -2.95 5.22 6.30
CA TRP A 61 -2.33 5.55 7.58
C TRP A 61 -2.85 6.91 8.05
N SER A 62 -2.53 7.30 9.29
CA SER A 62 -2.84 8.65 9.74
C SER A 62 -2.09 9.68 8.88
N GLY A 63 -2.85 10.48 8.13
CA GLY A 63 -2.32 11.52 7.24
C GLY A 63 -1.52 11.02 6.03
N SER A 64 -1.53 9.73 5.70
CA SER A 64 -0.84 9.18 4.52
C SER A 64 -1.63 8.05 3.88
N GLU A 65 -1.44 7.84 2.58
CA GLU A 65 -2.04 6.73 1.86
C GLU A 65 -1.13 6.28 0.72
N ILE A 66 -1.20 5.00 0.38
CA ILE A 66 -0.63 4.46 -0.85
C ILE A 66 -1.71 3.76 -1.63
N GLU A 67 -1.86 4.11 -2.91
CA GLU A 67 -2.69 3.38 -3.87
C GLU A 67 -1.80 2.65 -4.87
N VAL A 68 -2.02 1.34 -5.01
CA VAL A 68 -1.19 0.45 -5.82
C VAL A 68 -1.84 0.20 -7.17
N TYR A 69 -1.11 0.55 -8.24
CA TYR A 69 -1.48 0.35 -9.64
C TYR A 69 -0.58 -0.73 -10.27
N GLU A 70 -0.86 -1.08 -11.52
CA GLU A 70 -0.11 -2.06 -12.31
C GLU A 70 1.32 -1.61 -12.69
N ASP A 71 1.59 -0.30 -12.68
CA ASP A 71 2.84 0.32 -13.15
C ASP A 71 3.48 1.29 -12.15
N ARG A 72 2.78 1.61 -11.05
CA ARG A 72 3.25 2.57 -10.04
C ARG A 72 2.55 2.38 -8.71
N LEU A 73 3.09 3.03 -7.69
CA LEU A 73 2.42 3.31 -6.42
C LEU A 73 2.22 4.83 -6.32
N GLU A 74 0.98 5.26 -6.10
CA GLU A 74 0.68 6.65 -5.82
C GLU A 74 0.75 6.88 -4.32
N VAL A 75 1.58 7.84 -3.89
CA VAL A 75 1.82 8.15 -2.49
C VAL A 75 1.20 9.49 -2.15
N TYR A 76 0.24 9.44 -1.24
CA TYR A 76 -0.53 10.58 -0.77
C TYR A 76 -0.09 10.99 0.63
N ARG A 77 0.04 12.31 0.84
CA ARG A 77 0.32 12.92 2.14
C ARG A 77 -0.69 14.03 2.41
N PHE A 78 -1.42 13.86 3.51
CA PHE A 78 -2.42 14.81 3.99
C PHE A 78 -1.84 15.52 5.22
N LEU A 79 -1.31 16.71 5.01
CA LEU A 79 -0.88 17.62 6.06
C LEU A 79 -1.96 18.68 6.24
N GLU A 80 -2.16 19.20 7.45
CA GLU A 80 -3.30 20.06 7.84
C GLU A 80 -3.85 21.02 6.76
N SER A 81 -2.96 21.69 6.01
CA SER A 81 -3.33 22.62 4.93
C SER A 81 -2.78 22.26 3.54
N ARG A 82 -2.10 21.11 3.39
CA ARG A 82 -1.43 20.71 2.15
C ARG A 82 -1.66 19.25 1.82
N PHE A 83 -1.99 19.04 0.56
CA PHE A 83 -2.05 17.73 -0.05
C PHE A 83 -0.86 17.58 -1.00
N HIS A 84 -0.08 16.52 -0.80
CA HIS A 84 1.02 16.18 -1.69
C HIS A 84 0.78 14.78 -2.25
N VAL A 85 0.88 14.66 -3.57
CA VAL A 85 0.86 13.39 -4.28
C VAL A 85 2.14 13.27 -5.11
N TRP A 86 2.72 12.08 -5.12
CA TRP A 86 3.80 11.73 -6.03
C TRP A 86 3.75 10.25 -6.35
N TYR A 87 4.46 9.84 -7.40
CA TYR A 87 4.43 8.47 -7.92
C TYR A 87 5.78 7.80 -7.76
N GLU A 88 5.75 6.58 -7.26
CA GLU A 88 6.86 5.63 -7.33
C GLU A 88 6.58 4.71 -8.52
N GLU A 89 7.32 4.87 -9.62
CA GLU A 89 7.29 3.89 -10.71
C GLU A 89 7.80 2.56 -10.17
N HIS A 90 7.07 1.47 -10.44
CA HIS A 90 7.41 0.17 -9.89
C HIS A 90 6.97 -0.97 -10.80
N VAL A 91 7.88 -1.91 -11.01
CA VAL A 91 7.61 -3.19 -11.66
C VAL A 91 7.89 -4.29 -10.64
N ALA A 92 6.94 -5.22 -10.49
CA ALA A 92 7.07 -6.27 -9.49
C ALA A 92 8.40 -7.03 -9.55
N GLY A 93 9.04 -7.19 -8.40
CA GLY A 93 10.35 -7.81 -8.23
C GLY A 93 11.54 -6.86 -8.40
N GLU A 94 11.33 -5.61 -8.83
CA GLU A 94 12.36 -4.57 -8.81
C GLU A 94 12.49 -3.96 -7.41
N PRO A 95 13.66 -3.40 -7.04
CA PRO A 95 13.78 -2.69 -5.77
C PRO A 95 13.10 -1.32 -5.83
N PHE A 96 12.34 -0.97 -4.80
CA PHE A 96 11.85 0.40 -4.61
C PHE A 96 12.99 1.41 -4.45
N THR A 97 12.76 2.65 -4.84
CA THR A 97 13.69 3.76 -4.64
C THR A 97 13.92 4.05 -3.16
N GLN A 98 15.12 4.56 -2.84
CA GLN A 98 15.44 4.96 -1.46
C GLN A 98 14.49 6.05 -0.94
N LYS A 99 14.04 6.96 -1.82
CA LYS A 99 13.06 8.00 -1.48
C LYS A 99 11.74 7.39 -1.01
N PHE A 100 11.24 6.35 -1.69
CA PHE A 100 10.03 5.64 -1.29
C PHE A 100 10.21 4.95 0.06
N LEU A 101 11.30 4.21 0.22
CA LEU A 101 11.61 3.51 1.48
C LEU A 101 11.73 4.47 2.67
N ASP A 102 12.36 5.63 2.47
CA ASP A 102 12.46 6.65 3.51
C ASP A 102 11.12 7.32 3.80
N THR A 103 10.26 7.46 2.79
CA THR A 103 8.89 7.96 2.96
C THR A 103 8.05 7.03 3.84
N LEU A 104 8.09 5.72 3.58
CA LEU A 104 7.37 4.71 4.36
C LEU A 104 7.71 4.77 5.86
N LYS A 105 8.98 5.00 6.21
CA LYS A 105 9.43 5.11 7.62
C LYS A 105 8.80 6.28 8.37
N THR A 106 8.23 7.26 7.66
CA THR A 106 7.54 8.41 8.27
C THR A 106 6.05 8.17 8.48
N PHE A 107 5.52 7.01 8.07
CA PHE A 107 4.11 6.68 8.24
C PHE A 107 3.86 6.26 9.69
N VAL A 108 2.72 6.66 10.23
CA VAL A 108 2.36 6.42 11.62
C VAL A 108 0.96 5.83 11.70
N THR A 109 0.76 4.93 12.67
CA THR A 109 -0.56 4.50 13.13
C THR A 109 -1.03 5.54 14.17
N GLU A 110 -2.35 5.82 14.21
CA GLU A 110 -2.95 6.75 15.19
C GLU A 110 -2.62 6.43 16.66
#